data_AF-A0A4U1M404-F1
#
_entry.id   AF-A0A4U1M404-F1
#
_cell.length_a   1.000
_cell.length_b   1.000
_cell.length_c   1.000
_cell.angle_alpha   90.00
_cell.angle_beta   90.00
_cell.angle_gamma   90.00
#
_symmetry.space_group_name_H-M   'P 1'
#
loop_
_entity.id
_entity.type
_entity.pdbx_description
1 polymer ?
#
loop_
_entity_poly.entity_id
_entity_poly.type
_entity_poly.pdbx_seq_one_letter_code
_entity_poly.pdbx_strand_id
1 'polypeptide(L)'
;MKKVCIVLTLFISLLSFGQNEVAAITTTLNLYLEGSSYNYPEKITEAFYKDAPLFLSKPDQEIWLVSPEAYAGFYKNKEKGAYNGRATKVLSIEVLNDIALAKAEIYFEKTKDTYVDIFLLKKLSGTWKIISKAATNTTQNE
;
A
#
# COMPACT_ATOMS: atom_id res chain seq x y z
N MET A 1 27.42 -28.71 -20.91
CA MET A 1 25.93 -28.79 -21.05
C MET A 1 25.23 -28.94 -19.70
N LYS A 2 25.43 -30.01 -18.91
CA LYS A 2 24.77 -30.19 -17.60
C LYS A 2 24.95 -29.02 -16.61
N LYS A 3 26.17 -28.48 -16.46
CA LYS A 3 26.44 -27.31 -15.58
C LYS A 3 25.74 -26.03 -16.04
N VAL A 4 25.61 -25.83 -17.35
CA VAL A 4 24.88 -24.69 -17.94
C VAL A 4 23.38 -24.81 -17.68
N CYS A 5 22.82 -26.02 -17.80
CA CYS A 5 21.42 -26.26 -17.45
C CYS A 5 21.13 -25.96 -15.96
N ILE A 6 22.01 -26.38 -15.04
CA ILE A 6 21.80 -26.15 -13.59
C ILE A 6 21.79 -24.66 -13.25
N VAL A 7 22.73 -23.88 -13.81
CA VAL A 7 22.78 -22.42 -13.60
C VAL A 7 21.53 -21.74 -14.16
N LEU A 8 21.07 -22.17 -15.34
CA LEU A 8 19.86 -21.65 -15.95
C LEU A 8 18.60 -21.95 -15.11
N THR A 9 18.50 -23.17 -14.56
CA THR A 9 17.37 -23.56 -13.70
C THR A 9 17.36 -22.79 -12.38
N LEU A 10 18.53 -22.55 -11.75
CA LEU A 10 18.61 -21.72 -10.54
C LEU A 10 18.13 -20.29 -10.81
N PHE A 11 18.55 -19.71 -11.94
CA PHE A 11 18.18 -18.33 -12.30
C PHE A 11 16.67 -18.18 -12.52
N ILE A 12 16.03 -19.15 -13.18
CA ILE A 12 14.57 -19.16 -13.39
C ILE A 12 13.81 -19.22 -12.06
N SER A 13 14.27 -20.03 -11.10
CA SER A 13 13.59 -20.17 -9.80
C SER A 13 13.56 -18.88 -8.97
N LEU A 14 14.61 -18.06 -9.05
CA LEU A 14 14.70 -16.78 -8.35
C LEU A 14 13.73 -15.73 -8.94
N LEU A 15 13.57 -15.73 -10.27
CA LEU A 15 12.62 -14.84 -10.95
C LEU A 15 11.17 -15.17 -10.59
N SER A 16 10.82 -16.46 -10.52
CA SER A 16 9.46 -16.88 -10.14
C SER A 16 9.12 -16.53 -8.69
N PHE A 17 10.08 -16.58 -7.77
CA PHE A 17 9.88 -16.20 -6.38
C PHE A 17 9.57 -14.70 -6.24
N GLY A 18 10.40 -13.84 -6.87
CA GLY A 18 10.19 -12.39 -6.85
C GLY A 18 8.84 -11.96 -7.44
N GLN A 19 8.41 -12.59 -8.55
CA GLN A 19 7.10 -12.31 -9.16
C GLN A 19 5.94 -12.66 -8.22
N ASN A 20 6.06 -13.73 -7.44
CA ASN A 20 5.04 -14.13 -6.47
C ASN A 20 4.93 -13.12 -5.32
N GLU A 21 6.07 -12.65 -4.78
CA GLU A 21 6.05 -11.65 -3.71
C GLU A 21 5.44 -10.32 -4.16
N VAL A 22 5.78 -9.84 -5.36
CA VAL A 22 5.19 -8.61 -5.93
C VAL A 22 3.68 -8.76 -6.08
N ALA A 23 3.19 -9.92 -6.54
CA ALA A 23 1.75 -10.18 -6.65
C ALA A 23 1.06 -10.16 -5.28
N ALA A 24 1.63 -10.82 -4.28
CA ALA A 24 1.07 -10.86 -2.92
C ALA A 24 1.07 -9.48 -2.24
N ILE A 25 2.12 -8.68 -2.45
CA ILE A 25 2.17 -7.28 -2.01
C ILE A 25 1.11 -6.46 -2.72
N THR A 26 0.95 -6.62 -4.04
CA THR A 26 -0.08 -5.92 -4.83
C THR A 26 -1.47 -6.23 -4.30
N THR A 27 -1.78 -7.49 -3.96
CA THR A 27 -3.04 -7.85 -3.30
C THR A 27 -3.23 -7.11 -1.97
N THR A 28 -2.18 -7.02 -1.15
CA THR A 28 -2.21 -6.30 0.13
C THR A 28 -2.46 -4.80 -0.06
N LEU A 29 -1.79 -4.19 -1.04
CA LEU A 29 -2.00 -2.77 -1.38
C LEU A 29 -3.42 -2.54 -1.91
N ASN A 30 -3.95 -3.45 -2.74
CA ASN A 30 -5.30 -3.32 -3.27
C ASN A 30 -6.39 -3.36 -2.19
N LEU A 31 -6.20 -4.11 -1.11
CA LEU A 31 -7.09 -4.02 0.06
C LEU A 31 -7.18 -2.58 0.60
N TYR A 32 -6.05 -1.91 0.76
CA TYR A 32 -6.01 -0.50 1.18
C TYR A 32 -6.60 0.44 0.11
N LEU A 33 -6.15 0.31 -1.15
CA LEU A 33 -6.53 1.22 -2.23
C LEU A 33 -8.03 1.13 -2.49
N GLU A 34 -8.57 -0.07 -2.75
CA GLU A 34 -10.00 -0.27 -2.92
C GLU A 34 -10.79 0.09 -1.65
N GLY A 35 -10.27 -0.27 -0.48
CA GLY A 35 -10.91 0.06 0.79
C GLY A 35 -11.09 1.57 0.96
N SER A 36 -10.07 2.34 0.57
CA SER A 36 -10.10 3.79 0.62
C SER A 36 -10.93 4.41 -0.51
N SER A 37 -11.02 3.80 -1.70
CA SER A 37 -11.75 4.35 -2.85
C SER A 37 -13.24 4.03 -2.85
N TYR A 38 -13.64 2.91 -2.24
CA TYR A 38 -15.01 2.41 -2.23
C TYR A 38 -15.61 2.26 -0.83
N ASN A 39 -15.02 2.92 0.16
CA ASN A 39 -15.53 2.98 1.53
C ASN A 39 -15.68 1.59 2.19
N TYR A 40 -14.66 0.72 2.06
CA TYR A 40 -14.59 -0.57 2.77
C TYR A 40 -13.62 -0.50 3.95
N PRO A 41 -14.05 0.00 5.14
CA PRO A 41 -13.17 0.12 6.30
C PRO A 41 -12.53 -1.21 6.72
N GLU A 42 -13.22 -2.33 6.51
CA GLU A 42 -12.71 -3.68 6.80
C GLU A 42 -11.49 -4.04 5.94
N LYS A 43 -11.50 -3.70 4.64
CA LYS A 43 -10.37 -3.94 3.74
C LYS A 43 -9.17 -3.07 4.12
N ILE A 44 -9.43 -1.84 4.54
CA ILE A 44 -8.39 -0.96 5.09
C ILE A 44 -7.75 -1.64 6.30
N THR A 45 -8.52 -2.05 7.31
CA THR A 45 -7.94 -2.71 8.49
C THR A 45 -7.24 -4.02 8.15
N GLU A 46 -7.71 -4.76 7.16
CA GLU A 46 -7.09 -6.02 6.72
C GLU A 46 -5.72 -5.80 6.09
N ALA A 47 -5.50 -4.70 5.36
CA ALA A 47 -4.22 -4.42 4.71
C ALA A 47 -3.08 -4.15 5.70
N PHE A 48 -3.39 -3.64 6.90
CA PHE A 48 -2.39 -3.17 7.87
C PHE A 48 -2.12 -4.18 8.98
N TYR A 49 -0.91 -4.09 9.53
CA TYR A 49 -0.65 -4.58 10.88
C TYR A 49 -1.36 -3.68 11.89
N LYS A 50 -2.00 -4.27 12.91
CA LYS A 50 -2.89 -3.56 13.87
C LYS A 50 -2.27 -2.31 14.50
N ASP A 51 -0.97 -2.31 14.77
CA ASP A 51 -0.28 -1.19 15.41
C ASP A 51 0.54 -0.34 14.42
N ALA A 52 0.29 -0.46 13.11
CA ALA A 52 1.03 0.26 12.09
C ALA A 52 0.80 1.78 12.20
N PRO A 53 1.84 2.61 12.32
CA PRO A 53 1.69 4.06 12.30
C PRO A 53 1.42 4.56 10.88
N LEU A 54 0.38 5.37 10.72
CA LEU A 54 0.15 6.18 9.53
C LEU A 54 0.54 7.63 9.84
N PHE A 55 1.59 8.12 9.18
CA PHE A 55 2.08 9.49 9.25
C PHE A 55 1.33 10.32 8.21
N LEU A 56 0.39 11.14 8.67
CA LEU A 56 -0.43 12.02 7.86
C LEU A 56 -0.11 13.50 8.17
N SER A 57 -0.68 14.39 7.37
CA SER A 57 -0.52 15.85 7.51
C SER A 57 -1.83 16.51 7.92
N LYS A 58 -1.73 17.54 8.78
CA LYS A 58 -2.80 18.52 9.02
C LYS A 58 -2.17 19.89 9.33
N PRO A 59 -2.88 21.02 9.07
CA PRO A 59 -2.28 22.36 9.11
C PRO A 59 -1.51 22.69 10.41
N ASP A 60 -2.03 22.26 11.56
CA ASP A 60 -1.50 22.67 12.87
C ASP A 60 -0.79 21.54 13.64
N GLN A 61 -0.30 20.51 12.95
CA GLN A 61 0.46 19.43 13.61
C GLN A 61 1.54 18.86 12.69
N GLU A 62 2.79 19.00 13.13
CA GLU A 62 3.98 18.56 12.39
C GLU A 62 3.95 17.06 12.03
N ILE A 63 3.49 16.22 12.96
CA ILE A 63 3.36 14.78 12.74
C ILE A 63 1.99 14.33 13.24
N TRP A 64 1.09 13.97 12.32
CA TRP A 64 -0.20 13.37 12.67
C TRP A 64 -0.14 11.85 12.55
N LEU A 65 0.04 11.17 13.69
CA LEU A 65 0.01 9.72 13.80
C LEU A 65 -1.42 9.21 13.92
N VAL A 66 -1.80 8.28 13.05
CA VAL A 66 -3.12 7.66 13.01
C VAL A 66 -2.96 6.13 12.98
N SER A 67 -3.78 5.40 13.75
CA SER A 67 -3.82 3.93 13.67
C SER A 67 -4.64 3.45 12.45
N PRO A 68 -4.48 2.20 12.01
CA PRO A 68 -5.31 1.65 10.93
C PRO A 68 -6.81 1.72 11.23
N GLU A 69 -7.22 1.43 12.47
CA GLU A 69 -8.62 1.48 12.90
C GLU A 69 -9.17 2.90 12.88
N ALA A 70 -8.36 3.88 13.32
CA ALA A 70 -8.75 5.28 13.31
C ALA A 70 -8.89 5.79 11.87
N TYR A 71 -7.94 5.44 10.99
CA TYR A 71 -7.99 5.79 9.57
C TYR A 71 -9.18 5.15 8.85
N ALA A 72 -9.43 3.85 9.07
CA ALA A 72 -10.62 3.17 8.58
C ALA A 72 -11.91 3.83 9.09
N GLY A 73 -11.88 4.41 10.30
CA GLY A 73 -12.93 5.23 10.88
C GLY A 73 -13.43 6.37 9.98
N PHE A 74 -12.55 6.96 9.15
CA PHE A 74 -12.91 8.05 8.24
C PHE A 74 -13.92 7.64 7.15
N TYR A 75 -14.08 6.32 6.92
CA TYR A 75 -14.93 5.75 5.89
C TYR A 75 -16.21 5.10 6.44
N LYS A 76 -16.36 4.93 7.76
CA LYS A 76 -17.46 4.15 8.38
C LYS A 76 -18.87 4.68 8.09
N ASN A 77 -19.02 5.99 7.93
CA ASN A 77 -20.31 6.65 7.69
C ASN A 77 -20.54 7.00 6.20
N LYS A 78 -19.77 6.41 5.30
CA LYS A 78 -19.90 6.58 3.85
C LYS A 78 -20.67 5.40 3.26
N GLU A 79 -21.27 5.61 2.09
CA GLU A 79 -21.96 4.54 1.38
C GLU A 79 -20.97 3.45 0.96
N LYS A 80 -21.11 2.26 1.57
CA LYS A 80 -20.23 1.11 1.33
C LYS A 80 -20.34 0.67 -0.13
N GLY A 81 -19.22 0.57 -0.82
CA GLY A 81 -19.14 0.20 -2.23
C GLY A 81 -19.33 1.35 -3.22
N ALA A 82 -19.74 2.53 -2.76
CA ALA A 82 -19.79 3.71 -3.62
C ALA A 82 -18.39 4.28 -3.85
N TYR A 83 -18.02 4.49 -5.11
CA TYR A 83 -16.78 5.18 -5.46
C TYR A 83 -16.80 6.61 -4.94
N ASN A 84 -15.75 7.02 -4.21
CA ASN A 84 -15.70 8.33 -3.55
C ASN A 84 -14.80 9.37 -4.26
N GLY A 85 -14.40 9.10 -5.51
CA GLY A 85 -13.56 10.01 -6.29
C GLY A 85 -12.06 9.91 -5.95
N ARG A 86 -11.62 8.84 -5.28
CA ARG A 86 -10.20 8.55 -5.07
C ARG A 86 -9.69 7.57 -6.13
N ALA A 87 -9.09 8.08 -7.19
CA ALA A 87 -8.41 7.24 -8.17
C ALA A 87 -7.02 6.85 -7.65
N THR A 88 -6.62 5.59 -7.85
CA THR A 88 -5.39 5.06 -7.25
C THR A 88 -4.51 4.35 -8.26
N LYS A 89 -3.19 4.45 -8.10
CA LYS A 89 -2.22 3.75 -8.94
C LYS A 89 -1.00 3.32 -8.12
N VAL A 90 -0.63 2.05 -8.18
CA VAL A 90 0.67 1.58 -7.63
C VAL A 90 1.79 2.10 -8.54
N LEU A 91 2.78 2.77 -7.96
CA LEU A 91 3.92 3.36 -8.68
C LEU A 91 5.14 2.44 -8.69
N SER A 92 5.47 1.86 -7.54
CA SER A 92 6.62 0.96 -7.40
C SER A 92 6.43 -0.02 -6.24
N ILE A 93 7.05 -1.19 -6.37
CA ILE A 93 7.20 -2.19 -5.31
C ILE A 93 8.65 -2.69 -5.38
N GLU A 94 9.35 -2.57 -4.25
CA GLU A 94 10.73 -3.04 -4.07
C GLU A 94 10.72 -4.07 -2.94
N VAL A 95 11.08 -5.31 -3.26
CA VAL A 95 11.06 -6.42 -2.30
C VAL A 95 12.48 -6.72 -1.84
N LEU A 96 12.67 -6.78 -0.52
CA LEU A 96 13.91 -7.21 0.10
C LEU A 96 13.59 -8.29 1.14
N ASN A 97 13.77 -9.56 0.76
CA ASN A 97 13.44 -10.72 1.59
C ASN A 97 12.00 -10.66 2.12
N ASP A 98 11.84 -10.48 3.43
CA ASP A 98 10.57 -10.45 4.14
C ASP A 98 10.05 -9.02 4.41
N ILE A 99 10.68 -8.00 3.82
CA ILE A 99 10.21 -6.62 3.84
C ILE A 99 10.05 -6.07 2.42
N ALA A 100 9.25 -5.02 2.28
CA ALA A 100 9.12 -4.30 1.02
C ALA A 100 8.86 -2.81 1.22
N LEU A 101 9.29 -2.01 0.25
CA LEU A 101 8.94 -0.61 0.09
C LEU A 101 7.98 -0.51 -1.11
N ALA A 102 6.84 0.12 -0.92
CA ALA A 102 5.93 0.40 -2.03
C ALA A 102 5.52 1.87 -2.06
N LYS A 103 5.15 2.35 -3.25
CA LYS A 103 4.60 3.68 -3.45
C LYS A 103 3.29 3.59 -4.22
N ALA A 104 2.30 4.39 -3.84
CA ALA A 104 1.07 4.56 -4.59
C ALA A 104 0.70 6.03 -4.72
N GLU A 105 0.16 6.38 -5.87
CA GLU A 105 -0.46 7.67 -6.15
C GLU A 105 -1.96 7.58 -5.85
N ILE A 106 -2.49 8.63 -5.23
CA ILE A 106 -3.92 8.80 -4.97
C ILE A 106 -4.33 10.17 -5.50
N TYR A 107 -5.17 10.17 -6.53
CA TYR A 107 -5.76 11.36 -7.10
C TYR A 107 -7.18 11.55 -6.58
N PHE A 108 -7.47 12.72 -6.01
CA PHE A 108 -8.79 13.11 -5.54
C PHE A 108 -9.51 13.94 -6.61
N GLU A 109 -10.51 13.34 -7.25
CA GLU A 109 -11.22 13.98 -8.37
C GLU A 109 -11.92 15.28 -7.99
N LYS A 110 -12.39 15.38 -6.74
CA LYS A 110 -13.13 16.56 -6.26
C LYS A 110 -12.20 17.76 -6.01
N THR A 111 -11.08 17.57 -5.33
CA THR A 111 -10.17 18.65 -4.95
C THR A 111 -9.05 18.85 -5.96
N LYS A 112 -8.86 17.90 -6.88
CA LYS A 112 -7.74 17.85 -7.83
C LYS A 112 -6.37 17.70 -7.14
N ASP A 113 -6.37 17.27 -5.89
CA ASP A 113 -5.15 16.92 -5.17
C ASP A 113 -4.62 15.55 -5.58
N THR A 114 -3.30 15.42 -5.62
CA THR A 114 -2.56 14.18 -5.82
C THR A 114 -1.72 13.96 -4.58
N TYR A 115 -1.87 12.80 -3.98
CA TYR A 115 -1.05 12.36 -2.86
C TYR A 115 -0.17 11.20 -3.29
N VAL A 116 1.03 11.14 -2.73
CA VAL A 116 1.86 9.95 -2.78
C VAL A 116 1.91 9.34 -1.39
N ASP A 117 1.50 8.08 -1.33
CA ASP A 117 1.68 7.23 -0.16
C ASP A 117 2.93 6.37 -0.34
N ILE A 118 3.76 6.31 0.71
CA ILE A 118 4.89 5.39 0.82
C ILE A 118 4.57 4.38 1.91
N PHE A 119 4.76 3.10 1.62
CA PHE A 119 4.46 1.98 2.50
C PHE A 119 5.72 1.19 2.83
N LEU A 120 5.91 0.89 4.10
CA LEU A 120 6.76 -0.22 4.53
C LEU A 120 5.86 -1.43 4.79
N LEU A 121 6.21 -2.56 4.18
CA LEU A 121 5.50 -3.81 4.36
C LEU A 121 6.42 -4.88 4.96
N LYS A 122 5.82 -5.84 5.66
CA LYS A 122 6.51 -7.02 6.18
C LYS A 122 5.66 -8.27 5.95
N LYS A 123 6.33 -9.38 5.64
CA LYS A 123 5.71 -10.70 5.56
C LYS A 123 5.64 -11.31 6.97
N LEU A 124 4.43 -11.37 7.51
CA LEU A 124 4.13 -11.89 8.84
C LEU A 124 3.43 -13.25 8.68
N SER A 125 4.08 -14.31 9.15
CA SER A 125 3.55 -15.69 9.06
C SER A 125 3.06 -16.09 7.65
N GLY A 126 3.79 -15.64 6.62
CA GLY A 126 3.46 -15.93 5.22
C GLY A 126 2.56 -14.91 4.51
N THR A 127 1.99 -13.95 5.24
CA THR A 127 1.09 -12.92 4.68
C THR A 127 1.73 -11.54 4.74
N TRP A 128 1.66 -10.77 3.66
CA TRP A 128 2.12 -9.39 3.65
C TRP A 128 1.15 -8.47 4.40
N LYS A 129 1.69 -7.54 5.18
CA LYS A 129 0.95 -6.48 5.86
C LYS A 129 1.70 -5.16 5.71
N ILE A 130 0.95 -4.06 5.60
CA ILE A 130 1.50 -2.72 5.72
C ILE A 130 1.82 -2.49 7.19
N ILE A 131 3.09 -2.24 7.52
CA ILE A 131 3.57 -2.00 8.89
C ILE A 131 3.84 -0.52 9.17
N SER A 132 3.87 0.34 8.14
CA SER A 132 3.94 1.80 8.27
C SER A 132 3.51 2.46 6.96
N LYS A 133 2.91 3.65 7.03
CA LYS A 133 2.59 4.49 5.88
C LYS A 133 2.96 5.93 6.15
N ALA A 134 3.54 6.63 5.18
CA ALA A 134 3.63 8.08 5.16
C ALA A 134 2.93 8.62 3.90
N ALA A 135 2.33 9.80 4.00
CA ALA A 135 1.63 10.45 2.90
C ALA A 135 2.08 11.90 2.75
N THR A 136 2.17 12.37 1.50
CA THR A 136 2.33 13.79 1.21
C THR A 136 1.46 14.20 0.04
N ASN A 137 0.94 15.42 0.07
CA ASN A 137 0.36 16.05 -1.13
C ASN A 137 1.52 16.42 -2.07
N THR A 138 1.39 16.08 -3.34
CA THR A 138 2.34 16.41 -4.41
C THR A 138 1.73 17.28 -5.50
N THR A 139 0.45 17.64 -5.38
CA THR A 139 -0.13 18.74 -6.17
C THR A 139 0.61 20.00 -5.78
N GLN A 140 1.46 20.47 -6.69
CA GLN A 140 2.23 21.69 -6.46
C GLN A 140 1.30 22.90 -6.41
N ASN A 141 1.48 23.71 -5.37
CA ASN A 141 1.62 25.15 -5.58
C ASN A 141 2.85 25.31 -6.49
N GLU A 142 2.65 25.42 -7.80
CA GLU A 142 3.59 26.18 -8.63
C GLU A 142 3.48 27.66 -8.26
#